data_AF-A0A1H9MU92-F1
#
_entry.id   AF-A0A1H9MU92-F1
#
_cell.length_a   1.000
_cell.length_b   1.000
_cell.length_c   1.000
_cell.angle_alpha   90.00
_cell.angle_beta   90.00
_cell.angle_gamma   90.00
#
_symmetry.space_group_name_H-M   'P 1'
#
loop_
_entity.id
_entity.type
_entity.pdbx_description
1 polymer ?
#
loop_
_entity_poly.entity_id
_entity_poly.type
_entity_poly.pdbx_seq_one_letter_code
_entity_poly.pdbx_strand_id
1 'polypeptide(L)' 'MVSAPTPTFTPDNLSKSPEELKDLNFKVSPDLHRDFKLTATAWGMSMKELLEAAYKGWVEKHGKFPGE' A
#
# COMPACT_ATOMS: atom_id res chain seq x y z
N MET A 1 4.76 -33.83 41.48
CA MET A 1 5.78 -33.02 40.81
C MET A 1 5.20 -32.60 39.47
N VAL A 2 5.01 -31.31 39.25
CA VAL A 2 4.33 -30.76 38.07
C VAL A 2 5.36 -30.55 36.94
N SER A 3 5.23 -31.29 35.84
CA SER A 3 6.07 -31.11 34.64
C SER A 3 5.57 -29.92 33.83
N ALA A 4 6.45 -28.96 33.57
CA ALA A 4 6.17 -27.78 32.76
C ALA A 4 5.88 -28.17 31.28
N PRO A 5 4.97 -27.47 30.59
CA PRO A 5 4.71 -27.73 29.18
C PRO A 5 5.89 -27.27 28.31
N THR A 6 6.26 -28.11 27.35
CA THR A 6 7.24 -27.84 26.31
C THR A 6 6.78 -26.68 25.41
N PRO A 7 7.69 -25.77 25.00
CA PRO A 7 7.31 -24.65 24.14
C PRO A 7 6.85 -25.17 22.77
N THR A 8 5.58 -24.93 22.47
CA THR A 8 4.99 -25.13 21.15
C THR A 8 5.73 -24.27 20.13
N PHE A 9 6.29 -24.94 19.13
CA PHE A 9 6.87 -24.34 17.94
C PHE A 9 5.86 -23.39 17.29
N THR A 10 6.11 -22.09 17.34
CA THR A 10 5.35 -21.06 16.63
C THR A 10 5.58 -21.21 15.12
N PRO A 11 4.53 -21.39 14.30
CA PRO A 11 4.68 -21.41 12.85
C PRO A 11 5.10 -20.03 12.33
N ASP A 12 6.27 -20.04 11.69
CA ASP A 12 6.66 -19.31 10.48
C ASP A 12 5.79 -18.09 10.11
N ASN A 13 6.17 -16.91 10.61
CA ASN A 13 5.81 -15.64 9.96
C ASN A 13 7.01 -15.04 9.22
N LEU A 14 8.06 -15.85 8.97
CA LEU A 14 9.33 -15.40 8.40
C LEU A 14 9.44 -15.62 6.89
N SER A 15 8.33 -15.88 6.22
CA SER A 15 8.24 -16.01 4.76
C SER A 15 7.33 -14.94 4.18
N LYS A 16 7.60 -13.65 4.45
CA LYS A 16 7.09 -12.59 3.56
C LYS A 16 7.89 -12.70 2.26
N SER A 17 7.36 -13.48 1.32
CA SER A 17 7.71 -13.38 -0.10
C SER A 17 7.77 -11.90 -0.50
N PRO A 18 8.66 -11.49 -1.43
CA PRO A 18 8.66 -10.11 -1.95
C PRO A 18 7.22 -9.74 -2.28
N GLU A 19 6.72 -8.77 -1.53
CA GLU A 19 5.29 -8.59 -1.24
C GLU A 19 4.49 -8.64 -2.54
N GLU A 20 3.51 -9.55 -2.62
CA GLU A 20 2.64 -9.67 -3.79
C GLU A 20 2.00 -8.30 -4.08
N LEU A 21 2.53 -7.62 -5.09
CA LEU A 21 1.98 -6.35 -5.53
C LEU A 21 0.56 -6.61 -6.04
N LYS A 22 -0.41 -5.86 -5.51
CA LYS A 22 -1.79 -5.93 -5.95
C LYS A 22 -2.09 -4.78 -6.90
N ASP A 23 -2.72 -5.11 -8.01
CA ASP A 23 -3.17 -4.11 -8.97
C ASP A 23 -4.31 -3.26 -8.39
N LEU A 24 -4.15 -1.94 -8.51
CA LEU A 24 -5.22 -0.97 -8.27
C LEU A 24 -5.88 -0.62 -9.61
N ASN A 25 -7.02 -1.24 -9.89
CA ASN A 25 -7.79 -1.00 -11.11
C ASN A 25 -8.84 0.09 -10.89
N PHE A 26 -8.52 1.33 -11.28
CA PHE A 26 -9.47 2.44 -11.22
C PHE A 26 -10.06 2.74 -12.59
N LYS A 27 -11.40 2.82 -12.66
CA LYS A 27 -12.09 3.44 -13.78
C LYS A 27 -12.31 4.91 -13.43
N VAL A 28 -11.74 5.80 -14.24
CA VAL A 28 -11.85 7.25 -14.08
C VAL A 28 -12.36 7.88 -15.37
N SER A 29 -12.90 9.09 -15.26
CA SER A 29 -13.26 9.89 -16.42
C SER A 29 -12.03 10.18 -17.29
N PRO A 30 -12.20 10.28 -18.63
CA PRO A 30 -11.08 10.52 -19.54
C PRO A 30 -10.36 11.85 -19.28
N ASP A 31 -11.09 12.90 -18.89
CA ASP A 31 -10.51 14.20 -18.52
C ASP A 31 -9.58 14.07 -17.31
N LEU A 32 -10.04 13.39 -16.24
CA LEU A 32 -9.23 13.15 -15.06
C LEU A 32 -7.97 12.35 -15.40
N HIS A 33 -8.09 11.29 -16.21
CA HIS A 33 -6.94 10.52 -16.63
C HIS A 33 -5.92 11.36 -17.40
N ARG A 34 -6.39 12.25 -18.29
CA ARG A 34 -5.53 13.15 -19.07
C ARG A 34 -4.77 14.11 -18.16
N ASP A 35 -5.49 14.83 -17.30
CA ASP A 35 -4.89 15.82 -16.40
C ASP A 35 -3.94 15.17 -15.39
N PHE A 36 -4.31 14.00 -14.85
CA PHE A 36 -3.44 13.24 -13.94
C PHE A 36 -2.14 12.82 -14.61
N LYS A 37 -2.20 12.33 -15.86
CA LYS A 37 -1.01 11.97 -16.64
C LYS A 37 -0.12 13.17 -16.97
N LEU A 38 -0.72 14.30 -17.37
CA LEU A 38 0.01 15.53 -17.65
C LEU A 38 0.70 16.05 -16.39
N THR A 39 0.01 16.01 -15.25
CA THR A 39 0.57 16.39 -13.95
C THR A 39 1.76 15.51 -13.61
N ALA A 40 1.62 14.18 -13.66
CA ALA A 40 2.73 13.28 -13.38
C ALA A 40 3.95 13.59 -14.28
N THR A 41 3.70 13.80 -15.57
CA THR A 41 4.76 14.13 -16.55
C THR A 41 5.45 15.46 -16.24
N ALA A 42 4.69 16.51 -15.91
CA ALA A 42 5.23 17.83 -15.59
C ALA A 42 6.16 17.82 -14.37
N TRP A 43 5.96 16.88 -13.45
CA TRP A 43 6.76 16.70 -12.25
C TRP A 43 7.80 15.57 -12.38
N GLY A 44 7.97 14.99 -13.57
CA GLY A 44 8.93 13.91 -13.81
C GLY A 44 8.60 12.60 -13.07
N MET A 45 7.32 12.37 -12.76
CA MET A 45 6.83 11.21 -12.02
C MET A 45 6.07 10.26 -12.95
N SER A 46 6.05 8.98 -12.60
CA SER A 46 5.03 8.06 -13.12
C SER A 46 3.65 8.35 -12.48
N MET A 47 2.57 7.91 -13.14
CA MET A 47 1.22 8.01 -12.55
C MET A 47 1.11 7.22 -11.23
N LYS A 48 1.88 6.12 -11.09
CA LYS A 48 1.95 5.36 -9.85
C LYS A 48 2.57 6.19 -8.72
N GLU A 49 3.71 6.83 -8.97
CA GLU A 49 4.38 7.67 -7.96
C GLU A 49 3.52 8.86 -7.54
N LEU A 50 2.84 9.50 -8.50
CA LEU A 50 1.90 10.58 -8.19
C LEU A 50 0.74 10.08 -7.30
N LEU A 51 0.22 8.87 -7.57
CA LEU A 51 -0.82 8.26 -6.74
C LEU A 51 -0.33 7.94 -5.33
N GLU A 52 0.87 7.38 -5.19
CA GLU A 52 1.48 7.08 -3.89
C GLU A 52 1.73 8.35 -3.08
N ALA A 53 2.23 9.42 -3.73
CA ALA A 53 2.43 10.72 -3.10
C ALA A 53 1.11 11.35 -2.66
N ALA A 54 0.07 11.29 -3.50
CA ALA A 54 -1.25 11.79 -3.17
C ALA A 54 -1.88 11.04 -1.99
N TYR A 55 -1.75 9.71 -1.96
CA TYR A 55 -2.23 8.89 -0.85
C TYR A 55 -1.46 9.20 0.44
N LYS A 56 -0.14 9.31 0.38
CA LYS A 56 0.69 9.67 1.53
C LYS A 56 0.26 11.02 2.12
N GLY A 57 0.13 12.05 1.29
CA GLY A 57 -0.33 13.37 1.74
C GLY A 57 -1.74 13.36 2.33
N TRP A 58 -2.63 12.50 1.80
CA TRP A 58 -3.96 12.30 2.38
C TRP A 58 -3.89 11.68 3.78
N VAL A 59 -3.08 10.63 3.96
CA VAL A 59 -2.88 9.94 5.25
C VAL A 59 -2.19 10.85 6.27
N GLU A 60 -1.21 11.65 5.87
CA GLU A 60 -0.55 12.62 6.75
C GLU A 60 -1.56 13.66 7.29
N LYS A 61 -2.54 14.03 6.48
CA LYS A 61 -3.56 15.02 6.84
C LYS A 61 -4.73 14.44 7.65
N HIS A 62 -5.17 13.22 7.35
CA HIS A 62 -6.42 12.66 7.91
C HIS A 62 -6.19 11.44 8.82
N GLY A 63 -4.95 10.98 8.94
CA GLY A 63 -4.63 9.70 9.55
C GLY A 63 -4.88 8.52 8.61
N LYS A 64 -4.37 7.34 9.00
CA LYS A 64 -4.63 6.09 8.31
C LYS A 64 -6.00 5.55 8.71
N PHE A 65 -6.68 4.85 7.80
CA PHE A 65 -7.92 4.15 8.12
C PHE A 65 -7.70 3.19 9.31
N PRO A 66 -8.56 3.21 10.35
CA PRO A 66 -8.34 2.46 11.59
C PRO A 66 -8.73 0.98 11.54
N GLY A 67 -9.13 0.43 10.38
CA GLY A 67 -9.57 -0.96 10.27
C GLY A 67 -8.41 -1.92 10.03
N GLU A 68 -8.17 -2.77 11.04
CA GLU A 68 -7.49 -4.07 10.96
C GLU A 68 -8.33 -5.10 10.22
#